data_AF-A0A816UE45-F1
#
_entry.id   AF-A0A816UE45-F1
#
_cell.length_a   1.000
_cell.length_b   1.000
_cell.length_c   1.000
_cell.angle_alpha   90.00
_cell.angle_beta   90.00
_cell.angle_gamma   90.00
#
_symmetry.space_group_name_H-M   'P 1'
#
loop_
_entity.id
_entity.type
_entity.pdbx_description
1 polymer ?
#
loop_
_entity_poly.entity_id
_entity_poly.type
_entity_poly.pdbx_seq_one_letter_code
_entity_poly.pdbx_strand_id
1 'polypeptide(L)'
;MQQVNILFLTIVLLTISTRASHYRGGSFSWTIQNVSNNSITNQTNIPARITQRHSWRRSLGKNHFCDKNAIASSGLIGEGELIGSIFTQNTIPTKVQCTDFNEQFDYSSREISTLVTVPMRNIIEYAYQGCCWIALLPPETGS
;
A
#
# COMPACT_ATOMS: atom_id res chain seq x y z
N MET A 1 -1.78 -38.54 27.97
CA MET A 1 -1.44 -38.20 26.58
C MET A 1 -2.31 -37.07 25.96
N GLN A 2 -3.02 -36.26 26.77
CA GLN A 2 -3.91 -35.21 26.26
C GLN A 2 -3.30 -33.79 26.39
N GLN A 3 -2.44 -33.57 27.40
CA GLN A 3 -1.76 -32.30 27.67
C GLN A 3 -0.73 -31.89 26.59
N VAL A 4 -0.04 -32.87 25.99
CA VAL A 4 0.97 -32.61 24.94
C VAL A 4 0.33 -32.04 23.67
N ASN A 5 -0.89 -32.45 23.34
CA ASN A 5 -1.62 -31.96 22.17
C ASN A 5 -2.07 -30.50 22.33
N ILE A 6 -2.48 -30.09 23.54
CA ILE A 6 -2.93 -28.70 23.79
C ILE A 6 -1.74 -27.74 23.78
N LEU A 7 -0.62 -28.13 24.39
CA LEU A 7 0.62 -27.33 24.42
C LEU A 7 1.17 -27.13 22.99
N PHE A 8 1.22 -28.21 22.20
CA PHE A 8 1.66 -28.12 20.81
C PHE A 8 0.72 -27.22 19.98
N LEU A 9 -0.61 -27.34 20.17
CA LEU A 9 -1.58 -26.49 19.49
C LEU A 9 -1.43 -25.01 19.89
N THR A 10 -1.16 -24.71 21.17
CA THR A 10 -0.93 -23.32 21.62
C THR A 10 0.37 -22.76 21.06
N ILE A 11 1.46 -23.54 21.04
CA ILE A 11 2.72 -23.13 20.42
C ILE A 11 2.51 -22.86 18.92
N VAL A 12 1.84 -23.78 18.21
CA VAL A 12 1.54 -23.60 16.78
C VAL A 12 0.72 -22.34 16.58
N LEU A 13 -0.39 -22.14 17.31
CA LEU A 13 -1.25 -20.95 17.25
C LEU A 13 -0.49 -19.64 17.55
N LEU A 14 0.44 -19.65 18.50
CA LEU A 14 1.29 -18.50 18.81
C LEU A 14 2.33 -18.21 17.72
N THR A 15 2.73 -19.22 16.94
CA THR A 15 3.66 -19.07 15.82
C THR A 15 3.00 -18.74 14.49
N ILE A 16 1.67 -18.89 14.36
CA ILE A 16 0.90 -18.43 13.18
C ILE A 16 0.76 -16.91 13.26
N SER A 17 1.85 -16.19 13.03
CA SER A 17 1.82 -14.74 12.84
C SER A 17 1.06 -14.41 11.56
N THR A 18 -0.13 -13.81 11.69
CA THR A 18 -0.87 -13.30 10.54
C THR A 18 -0.27 -11.96 10.14
N ARG A 19 0.46 -11.95 9.02
CA ARG A 19 1.19 -10.78 8.49
C ARG A 19 0.29 -9.63 8.00
N ALA A 20 -1.01 -9.67 8.28
CA ALA A 20 -2.03 -8.84 7.62
C ALA A 20 -3.06 -8.18 8.57
N SER A 21 -2.95 -8.34 9.90
CA SER A 21 -3.97 -7.87 10.86
C SER A 21 -4.24 -6.35 10.85
N HIS A 22 -3.35 -5.54 10.26
CA HIS A 22 -3.47 -4.08 10.26
C HIS A 22 -3.79 -3.49 8.89
N TYR A 23 -3.75 -4.27 7.81
CA TYR A 23 -4.10 -3.80 6.47
C TYR A 23 -5.60 -4.03 6.26
N ARG A 24 -6.33 -2.96 5.96
CA ARG A 24 -7.79 -3.02 5.75
C ARG A 24 -8.17 -3.16 4.28
N GLY A 25 -7.20 -3.09 3.38
CA GLY A 25 -7.43 -3.14 1.95
C GLY A 25 -6.99 -1.85 1.26
N GLY A 26 -7.17 -1.86 -0.04
CA GLY A 26 -6.80 -0.76 -0.91
C GLY A 26 -7.44 -0.89 -2.28
N SER A 27 -7.36 0.17 -3.05
CA SER A 27 -7.79 0.23 -4.43
C SER A 27 -6.67 0.72 -5.32
N PHE A 28 -6.71 0.26 -6.56
CA PHE A 28 -5.80 0.68 -7.62
C PHE A 28 -6.66 1.16 -8.78
N SER A 29 -6.32 2.33 -9.31
CA SER A 29 -6.92 2.85 -10.54
C SER A 29 -5.83 3.47 -11.40
N TRP A 30 -6.05 3.50 -12.71
CA TRP A 30 -5.13 4.14 -13.63
C TRP A 30 -5.91 4.79 -14.76
N THR A 31 -5.33 5.86 -15.30
CA THR A 31 -5.89 6.61 -16.43
C THR A 31 -4.78 7.05 -17.36
N ILE A 32 -5.03 7.00 -18.67
CA ILE A 32 -4.11 7.61 -19.64
C ILE A 32 -4.28 9.13 -19.60
N GLN A 33 -3.17 9.86 -19.60
CA GLN A 33 -3.16 11.32 -19.59
C GLN A 33 -2.87 11.83 -21.01
N ASN A 34 -3.51 12.93 -21.42
CA ASN A 34 -3.19 13.66 -22.66
C ASN A 34 -3.00 12.80 -23.93
N VAL A 35 -3.97 11.95 -24.25
CA VAL A 35 -4.04 11.34 -25.59
C VAL A 35 -4.90 12.21 -26.49
N SER A 36 -4.28 13.00 -27.36
CA SER A 36 -5.00 13.45 -28.55
C SER A 36 -5.30 12.21 -29.41
N ASN A 37 -6.52 12.10 -29.93
CA ASN A 37 -6.98 10.90 -30.67
C ASN A 37 -6.08 10.51 -31.86
N ASN A 38 -5.23 11.42 -32.35
CA ASN A 38 -4.29 11.18 -33.44
C ASN A 38 -2.86 10.77 -33.00
N SER A 39 -2.55 10.75 -31.70
CA SER A 39 -1.19 10.53 -31.20
C SER A 39 -0.92 9.12 -30.66
N ILE A 40 -1.96 8.31 -30.41
CA ILE A 40 -1.79 6.98 -29.80
C ILE A 40 -1.07 6.03 -30.76
N THR A 41 -1.41 6.02 -32.04
CA THR A 41 -0.92 4.99 -32.99
C THR A 41 0.59 5.00 -33.25
N ASN A 42 1.28 6.13 -33.02
CA ASN A 42 2.72 6.28 -33.25
C ASN A 42 3.55 6.46 -31.95
N GLN A 43 2.92 6.44 -30.77
CA GLN A 43 3.64 6.61 -29.52
C GLN A 43 4.23 5.28 -29.05
N THR A 44 5.53 5.29 -28.77
CA THR A 44 6.24 4.17 -28.11
C THR A 44 5.94 4.12 -26.62
N ASN A 45 5.59 5.27 -26.04
CA ASN A 45 5.42 5.52 -24.61
C ASN A 45 4.17 6.37 -24.37
N ILE A 46 3.31 5.94 -23.45
CA ILE A 46 2.09 6.66 -23.06
C ILE A 46 2.23 7.14 -21.61
N PRO A 47 1.95 8.43 -21.31
CA PRO A 47 1.84 8.88 -19.93
C PRO A 47 0.53 8.35 -19.32
N ALA A 48 0.65 7.64 -18.20
CA ALA A 48 -0.47 7.16 -17.41
C ALA A 48 -0.36 7.71 -15.99
N ARG A 49 -1.49 8.08 -15.39
CA ARG A 49 -1.59 8.38 -13.97
C ARG A 49 -2.07 7.14 -13.26
N ILE A 50 -1.27 6.63 -12.34
CA ILE A 50 -1.63 5.54 -11.44
C ILE A 50 -2.03 6.17 -10.10
N THR A 51 -3.22 5.82 -9.62
CA THR A 51 -3.69 6.17 -8.29
C THR A 51 -3.86 4.93 -7.45
N GLN A 52 -3.26 4.92 -6.28
CA GLN A 52 -3.37 3.86 -5.29
C GLN A 52 -3.91 4.45 -4.00
N ARG A 53 -4.87 3.76 -3.41
CA ARG A 53 -5.41 4.12 -2.11
C ARG A 53 -5.31 2.92 -1.18
N HIS A 54 -4.79 3.13 0.01
CA HIS A 54 -4.59 2.07 0.98
C HIS A 54 -5.08 2.51 2.36
N SER A 55 -5.57 1.54 3.13
CA SER A 55 -6.12 1.79 4.46
C SER A 55 -5.52 0.82 5.46
N TRP A 56 -5.19 1.33 6.64
CA TRP A 56 -4.63 0.56 7.75
C TRP A 56 -5.32 0.88 9.05
N ARG A 57 -5.07 0.07 10.07
CA ARG A 57 -5.47 0.31 11.44
C ARG A 57 -4.74 1.54 12.01
N ARG A 58 -5.49 2.51 12.52
CA ARG A 58 -4.96 3.82 12.95
C ARG A 58 -4.14 3.72 14.23
N SER A 59 -4.65 2.97 15.20
CA SER A 59 -4.08 2.80 16.55
C SER A 59 -2.67 2.21 16.57
N LEU A 60 -2.28 1.48 15.53
CA LEU A 60 -1.01 0.74 15.47
C LEU A 60 0.03 1.40 14.56
N GLY A 61 -0.33 2.48 13.88
CA GLY A 61 0.54 3.17 12.95
C GLY A 61 1.19 4.40 13.56
N LYS A 62 2.29 4.29 14.34
CA LYS A 62 3.04 5.49 14.79
C LYS A 62 3.53 6.34 13.62
N ASN A 63 4.06 5.67 12.59
CA ASN A 63 4.47 6.32 11.34
C ASN A 63 3.31 6.44 10.35
N HIS A 64 2.12 5.92 10.71
CA HIS A 64 0.98 5.83 9.80
C HIS A 64 -0.30 6.50 10.22
N PHE A 65 -0.21 7.26 11.30
CA PHE A 65 -1.31 7.94 11.91
C PHE A 65 -1.82 9.06 11.01
N CYS A 66 -3.10 8.99 10.68
CA CYS A 66 -3.84 10.10 10.09
C CYS A 66 -4.68 10.79 11.16
N ASP A 67 -4.59 12.12 11.18
CA ASP A 67 -5.50 13.00 11.91
C ASP A 67 -5.82 14.25 11.07
N LYS A 68 -6.58 15.18 11.66
CA LYS A 68 -6.96 16.42 10.98
C LYS A 68 -5.74 17.27 10.58
N ASN A 69 -4.67 17.22 11.37
CA ASN A 69 -3.47 18.01 11.10
C ASN A 69 -2.65 17.39 9.96
N ALA A 70 -2.54 16.06 9.90
CA ALA A 70 -1.89 15.34 8.82
C ALA A 70 -2.58 15.58 7.47
N ILE A 71 -3.92 15.65 7.46
CA ILE A 71 -4.70 16.01 6.26
C ILE A 71 -4.45 17.47 5.88
N ALA A 72 -4.58 18.41 6.82
CA ALA A 72 -4.47 19.84 6.56
C ALA A 72 -3.07 20.26 6.08
N SER A 73 -2.02 19.56 6.52
CA SER A 73 -0.63 19.82 6.13
C SER A 73 -0.20 19.10 4.84
N SER A 74 -1.09 18.30 4.22
CA SER A 74 -0.72 17.33 3.19
C SER A 74 0.48 16.46 3.63
N GLY A 75 0.55 16.16 4.93
CA GLY A 75 1.67 15.50 5.56
C GLY A 75 1.95 14.17 4.88
N LEU A 76 3.20 13.98 4.46
CA LEU A 76 3.67 12.69 3.97
C LEU A 76 3.73 11.74 5.16
N ILE A 77 2.86 10.73 5.14
CA ILE A 77 2.74 9.77 6.23
C ILE A 77 3.31 8.40 5.84
N GLY A 78 3.96 8.30 4.68
CA GLY A 78 4.75 7.13 4.31
C GLY A 78 5.27 7.21 2.89
N GLU A 79 6.08 6.21 2.57
CA GLU A 79 6.76 6.08 1.28
C GLU A 79 6.69 4.60 0.85
N GLY A 80 6.63 4.41 -0.46
CA GLY A 80 6.73 3.11 -1.09
C GLY A 80 7.15 3.26 -2.53
N GLU A 81 7.14 2.19 -3.29
CA GLU A 81 7.62 2.15 -4.65
C GLU A 81 6.75 1.20 -5.47
N LEU A 82 6.45 1.58 -6.71
CA LEU A 82 5.99 0.64 -7.71
C LEU A 82 7.19 0.04 -8.41
N ILE A 83 7.35 -1.26 -8.31
CA ILE A 83 8.42 -2.02 -8.93
C ILE A 83 7.85 -2.66 -10.19
N GLY A 84 8.30 -2.18 -11.35
CA GLY A 84 7.97 -2.80 -12.64
C GLY A 84 8.60 -4.19 -12.76
N SER A 85 7.90 -5.11 -13.40
CA SER A 85 8.42 -6.45 -13.65
C SER A 85 9.62 -6.43 -14.62
N ILE A 86 10.16 -7.63 -14.85
CA ILE A 86 11.45 -7.93 -15.50
C ILE A 86 11.66 -7.15 -16.82
N PHE A 87 10.59 -6.76 -17.52
CA PHE A 87 10.63 -6.10 -18.82
C PHE A 87 10.85 -4.58 -18.77
N THR A 88 10.66 -3.92 -17.62
CA THR A 88 10.82 -2.47 -17.51
C THR A 88 11.80 -2.03 -16.41
N GLN A 89 12.06 -2.87 -15.39
CA GLN A 89 12.93 -2.56 -14.22
C GLN A 89 12.80 -1.12 -13.67
N ASN A 90 11.66 -0.50 -13.88
CA ASN A 90 11.42 0.87 -13.47
C ASN A 90 10.88 0.83 -12.05
N THR A 91 11.62 1.45 -11.14
CA THR A 91 11.16 1.70 -9.78
C THR A 91 10.64 3.12 -9.73
N ILE A 92 9.37 3.26 -9.36
CA ILE A 92 8.68 4.54 -9.33
C ILE A 92 8.44 4.89 -7.86
N PRO A 93 9.17 5.87 -7.30
CA PRO A 93 8.98 6.27 -5.92
C PRO A 93 7.58 6.86 -5.75
N THR A 94 6.91 6.40 -4.71
CA THR A 94 5.56 6.83 -4.37
C THR A 94 5.58 7.47 -2.99
N LYS A 95 5.16 8.74 -2.96
CA LYS A 95 4.98 9.50 -1.73
C LYS A 95 3.51 9.52 -1.39
N VAL A 96 3.20 9.24 -0.13
CA VAL A 96 1.85 8.91 0.28
C VAL A 96 1.29 9.97 1.22
N GLN A 97 0.15 10.55 0.84
CA GLN A 97 -0.51 11.58 1.63
C GLN A 97 -1.70 11.01 2.41
N CYS A 98 -1.94 11.57 3.59
CA CYS A 98 -3.14 11.29 4.35
C CYS A 98 -4.37 11.88 3.67
N THR A 99 -5.39 11.06 3.43
CA THR A 99 -6.64 11.52 2.84
C THR A 99 -7.79 11.53 3.83
N ASP A 100 -7.82 10.58 4.76
CA ASP A 100 -8.94 10.39 5.69
C ASP A 100 -8.59 9.42 6.81
N PHE A 101 -9.39 9.47 7.87
CA PHE A 101 -9.30 8.57 9.00
C PHE A 101 -10.66 8.43 9.68
N ASN A 102 -10.78 7.38 10.49
CA ASN A 102 -11.91 7.22 11.39
C ASN A 102 -11.43 6.62 12.72
N GLU A 103 -11.77 7.29 13.82
CA GLU A 103 -11.36 6.84 15.15
C GLU A 103 -12.22 5.68 15.65
N GLN A 104 -13.53 5.73 15.40
CA GLN A 104 -14.49 4.69 15.79
C GLN A 104 -14.21 3.36 15.09
N PHE A 105 -13.94 3.41 13.78
CA PHE A 105 -13.59 2.23 12.99
C PHE A 105 -12.09 1.97 12.97
N ASP A 106 -11.28 2.76 13.69
CA ASP A 106 -9.85 2.59 13.82
C ASP A 106 -9.14 2.38 12.47
N TYR A 107 -9.29 3.34 11.56
CA TYR A 107 -8.57 3.34 10.28
C TYR A 107 -7.95 4.68 9.91
N SER A 108 -6.86 4.60 9.15
CA SER A 108 -6.18 5.70 8.49
C SER A 108 -5.98 5.32 7.04
N SER A 109 -6.33 6.23 6.15
CA SER A 109 -6.36 6.01 4.72
C SER A 109 -5.51 7.01 4.00
N ARG A 110 -4.98 6.55 2.88
CA ARG A 110 -3.95 7.24 2.13
C ARG A 110 -4.16 7.12 0.66
N GLU A 111 -3.74 8.14 -0.05
CA GLU A 111 -3.70 8.14 -1.50
C GLU A 111 -2.32 8.49 -2.03
N ILE A 112 -2.01 7.84 -3.14
CA ILE A 112 -0.81 8.00 -3.94
C ILE A 112 -1.31 8.26 -5.35
N SER A 113 -0.90 9.36 -5.97
CA SER A 113 -1.11 9.56 -7.40
C SER A 113 0.22 9.87 -8.06
N THR A 114 0.65 9.00 -8.97
CA THR A 114 1.94 9.14 -9.66
C THR A 114 1.74 9.11 -11.16
N LEU A 115 2.39 10.04 -11.85
CA LEU A 115 2.48 10.04 -13.30
C LEU A 115 3.62 9.12 -13.72
N VAL A 116 3.33 8.15 -14.58
CA VAL A 116 4.26 7.13 -15.05
C VAL A 116 4.24 7.10 -16.57
N THR A 117 5.35 6.66 -17.17
CA THR A 117 5.42 6.47 -18.62
C THR A 117 5.45 4.97 -18.91
N VAL A 118 4.48 4.51 -19.70
CA VAL A 118 4.20 3.09 -19.93
C VAL A 118 4.45 2.77 -21.41
N PRO A 119 5.32 1.80 -21.75
CA PRO A 119 5.51 1.40 -23.14
C PRO A 119 4.25 0.77 -23.75
N MET A 120 3.86 1.21 -24.94
CA MET A 120 2.53 0.94 -25.51
C MET A 120 2.31 -0.49 -26.06
N ARG A 121 3.38 -1.31 -26.16
CA ARG A 121 3.33 -2.63 -26.79
C ARG A 121 3.68 -3.79 -25.86
N ASN A 122 3.89 -3.51 -24.58
CA ASN A 122 4.28 -4.50 -23.60
C ASN A 122 3.18 -4.65 -22.54
N ILE A 123 2.89 -5.89 -22.16
CA ILE A 123 2.21 -6.14 -20.89
C ILE A 123 3.21 -5.76 -19.80
N ILE A 124 2.82 -4.82 -18.95
CA ILE A 124 3.67 -4.35 -17.86
C ILE A 124 2.92 -4.63 -16.58
N GLU A 125 3.62 -5.33 -15.69
CA GLU A 125 3.16 -5.62 -14.35
C GLU A 125 3.94 -4.72 -13.40
N TYR A 126 3.24 -4.13 -12.44
CA TYR A 126 3.84 -3.38 -11.35
C TYR A 126 3.41 -4.02 -10.03
N ALA A 127 4.38 -4.28 -9.16
CA ALA A 127 4.15 -4.66 -7.78
C ALA A 127 4.39 -3.45 -6.89
N TYR A 128 3.48 -3.18 -5.95
CA TYR A 128 3.73 -2.16 -4.92
C TYR A 128 4.55 -2.77 -3.79
N GLN A 129 5.68 -2.14 -3.46
CA GLN A 129 6.51 -2.45 -2.30
C GLN A 129 6.67 -1.18 -1.48
N GLY A 130 6.32 -1.21 -0.20
CA GLY A 130 6.56 -0.09 0.71
C GLY A 130 7.28 -0.56 1.97
N CYS A 131 8.04 0.34 2.61
CA CYS A 131 8.72 0.08 3.88
C CYS A 131 7.75 -0.12 5.06
N CYS A 132 6.46 -0.18 4.75
CA CYS A 132 5.36 -0.22 5.70
C CYS A 132 4.27 -1.21 5.29
N TRP A 133 4.63 -2.25 4.53
CA TRP A 133 3.96 -3.51 4.75
C TRP A 133 4.32 -3.98 6.16
N ILE A 134 3.45 -3.59 7.09
CA ILE A 134 3.38 -3.91 8.52
C ILE A 134 4.63 -4.62 9.05
N ALA A 135 5.51 -3.87 9.72
CA ALA A 135 6.35 -4.49 10.71
C ALA A 135 5.44 -5.10 11.79
N LEU A 136 5.56 -6.41 11.99
CA LEU A 136 4.90 -7.17 13.05
C LEU A 136 5.26 -6.53 14.40
N LEU A 137 4.27 -5.99 15.11
CA LEU A 137 4.40 -5.91 16.56
C LEU A 137 4.17 -7.32 17.13
N PRO A 138 4.98 -7.77 18.10
CA PRO A 138 4.65 -8.97 18.86
C PRO A 138 3.26 -8.80 19.51
N PRO A 139 2.55 -9.90 19.79
CA PRO A 139 1.23 -9.85 20.42
C PRO A 139 1.25 -8.94 21.66
N GLU A 140 0.25 -8.09 21.79
CA GLU A 140 0.09 -7.18 22.94
C GLU A 140 0.13 -8.01 24.23
N THR A 141 1.17 -7.81 25.05
CA THR A 141 1.12 -8.24 26.44
C THR A 141 0.19 -7.27 27.15
N GLY A 142 -1.05 -7.67 27.38
CA GLY A 142 -2.04 -6.89 28.12
C GLY A 142 -1.49 -6.45 29.49
N SER A 143 -1.62 -5.17 29.78
CA SER A 143 -1.47 -4.57 31.11
C SER A 143 -2.82 -4.13 31.64
#